data_AF-A0A8N4EZG3-F1
#
_entry.id   AF-A0A8N4EZG3-F1
#
_cell.length_a   1.000
_cell.length_b   1.000
_cell.length_c   1.000
_cell.angle_alpha   90.00
_cell.angle_beta   90.00
_cell.angle_gamma   90.00
#
_symmetry.space_group_name_H-M   'P 1'
#
loop_
_entity.id
_entity.type
_entity.pdbx_description
1 polymer ?
#
loop_
_entity_poly.entity_id
_entity_poly.type
_entity_poly.pdbx_seq_one_letter_code
_entity_poly.pdbx_strand_id
1 'polypeptide(L)'
;FNFEGRYNLVRFIKEIQAQGLYVSLRMGPFIESEWKYGGFPFWLHDVPGIVFRSDNEPFKFYMKRFVENIVNLMKFEKLYYPQGGPIIVSQIENEYQMVEPAFHERGPPYVRWAASMAVGLQTGVPWMMCKQDDAPDPVINTCNGLKCGETFAGPNSPTKPSLWTENWTQRYPVYGKEPSMRRAEDLAFSVALFIARKNGSFVNYYM
;
A
#
# COMPACT_ATOMS: atom_id res chain seq x y z
N PHE A 1 -5.67 -20.19 -5.42
CA PHE A 1 -5.11 -19.32 -4.36
C PHE A 1 -4.72 -20.20 -3.18
N ASN A 2 -3.70 -19.82 -2.40
CA ASN A 2 -3.31 -20.54 -1.19
C ASN A 2 -3.47 -19.58 0.00
N PHE A 3 -4.36 -19.94 0.93
CA PHE A 3 -4.60 -19.22 2.20
C PHE A 3 -4.42 -20.13 3.41
N GLU A 4 -3.52 -21.12 3.31
CA GLU A 4 -3.25 -22.08 4.37
C GLU A 4 -1.94 -21.76 5.12
N GLY A 5 -1.81 -22.31 6.33
CA GLY A 5 -0.61 -22.15 7.16
C GLY A 5 -0.25 -20.67 7.40
N ARG A 6 1.01 -20.31 7.13
CA ARG A 6 1.50 -18.92 7.26
C ARG A 6 0.89 -17.93 6.26
N TYR A 7 0.18 -18.42 5.24
CA TYR A 7 -0.49 -17.60 4.23
C TYR A 7 -1.98 -17.36 4.55
N ASN A 8 -2.46 -17.82 5.72
CA ASN A 8 -3.83 -17.59 6.14
C ASN A 8 -4.04 -16.15 6.62
N LEU A 9 -4.28 -15.26 5.65
CA LEU A 9 -4.50 -13.83 5.85
C LEU A 9 -5.70 -13.56 6.79
N VAL A 10 -6.80 -14.29 6.61
CA VAL A 10 -8.02 -14.13 7.43
C VAL A 10 -7.71 -14.42 8.90
N ARG A 11 -7.02 -15.53 9.17
CA ARG A 11 -6.62 -15.89 10.54
C ARG A 11 -5.72 -14.82 11.15
N PHE A 12 -4.76 -14.31 10.40
CA PHE A 12 -3.86 -13.25 10.88
C PHE A 12 -4.63 -11.97 11.24
N ILE A 13 -5.56 -11.51 10.39
CA ILE A 13 -6.35 -10.31 10.65
C ILE A 13 -7.31 -10.53 11.85
N LYS A 14 -7.91 -11.72 11.99
CA LYS A 14 -8.73 -12.05 13.16
C LYS A 14 -7.93 -12.06 14.45
N GLU A 15 -6.67 -12.48 14.41
CA GLU A 15 -5.79 -12.39 15.57
C GLU A 15 -5.52 -10.93 15.95
N ILE A 16 -5.23 -10.05 14.98
CA ILE A 16 -5.08 -8.60 15.23
C ILE A 16 -6.34 -8.03 15.90
N GLN A 17 -7.52 -8.42 15.41
CA GLN A 17 -8.80 -8.02 16.01
C GLN A 17 -8.97 -8.53 17.45
N ALA A 18 -8.58 -9.77 17.72
CA ALA A 18 -8.67 -10.36 19.07
C ALA A 18 -7.80 -9.61 20.09
N GLN A 19 -6.71 -8.98 19.64
CA GLN A 19 -5.85 -8.11 20.45
C GLN A 19 -6.34 -6.64 20.52
N GLY A 20 -7.50 -6.31 19.92
CA GLY A 20 -8.07 -4.96 19.94
C GLY A 20 -7.35 -3.95 19.04
N LEU A 21 -6.58 -4.42 18.06
CA LEU A 21 -5.82 -3.58 17.14
C LEU A 21 -6.55 -3.43 15.78
N TYR A 22 -6.20 -2.38 15.05
CA TYR A 22 -6.68 -2.12 13.69
C TYR A 22 -5.67 -2.55 12.62
N VAL A 23 -6.15 -2.69 11.38
CA VAL A 23 -5.37 -3.11 10.22
C VAL A 23 -5.38 -2.05 9.12
N SER A 24 -4.18 -1.71 8.64
CA SER A 24 -3.95 -1.06 7.36
C SER A 24 -3.59 -2.15 6.33
N LEU A 25 -4.52 -2.47 5.43
CA LEU A 25 -4.37 -3.61 4.50
C LEU A 25 -3.79 -3.15 3.16
N ARG A 26 -2.49 -3.38 2.94
CA ARG A 26 -1.79 -2.99 1.72
C ARG A 26 -1.75 -4.16 0.73
N MET A 27 -2.66 -4.16 -0.25
CA MET A 27 -2.97 -5.34 -1.08
C MET A 27 -2.10 -5.47 -2.34
N GLY A 28 -1.48 -4.37 -2.81
CA GLY A 28 -0.71 -4.36 -4.05
C GLY A 28 -1.59 -4.22 -5.31
N PRO A 29 -1.37 -5.03 -6.39
CA PRO A 29 -0.71 -6.33 -6.36
C PRO A 29 0.82 -6.26 -6.41
N PHE A 30 1.39 -5.16 -6.92
CA PHE A 30 2.80 -4.87 -6.69
C PHE A 30 2.96 -4.33 -5.27
N ILE A 31 3.81 -4.97 -4.47
CA ILE A 31 4.06 -4.59 -3.08
C ILE A 31 5.51 -4.20 -2.82
N GLU A 32 6.41 -4.38 -3.80
CA GLU A 32 7.86 -4.30 -3.58
C GLU A 32 8.25 -5.26 -2.44
N SER A 33 8.40 -4.75 -1.22
CA SER A 33 8.61 -5.44 0.06
C SER A 33 9.88 -6.27 0.13
N GLU A 34 10.88 -5.95 -0.69
CA GLU A 34 12.04 -6.81 -0.93
C GLU A 34 11.66 -8.29 -1.17
N TRP A 35 10.45 -8.48 -1.72
CA TRP A 35 9.85 -9.78 -1.88
C TRP A 35 10.04 -10.26 -3.30
N LYS A 36 10.06 -11.57 -3.46
CA LYS A 36 10.30 -12.23 -4.75
C LYS A 36 9.37 -11.64 -5.82
N TYR A 37 9.99 -11.07 -6.86
CA TYR A 37 9.31 -10.48 -8.01
C TYR A 37 8.29 -9.38 -7.65
N GLY A 38 8.53 -8.66 -6.55
CA GLY A 38 7.66 -7.56 -6.07
C GLY A 38 6.26 -7.99 -5.67
N GLY A 39 6.06 -9.29 -5.39
CA GLY A 39 4.76 -9.90 -5.10
C GLY A 39 4.07 -10.56 -6.30
N PHE A 40 4.53 -10.32 -7.52
CA PHE A 40 3.92 -10.93 -8.70
C PHE A 40 4.22 -12.43 -8.79
N PRO A 41 3.26 -13.25 -9.24
CA PRO A 41 3.54 -14.64 -9.56
C PRO A 41 4.33 -14.73 -10.87
N PHE A 42 5.33 -15.61 -10.93
CA PHE A 42 6.22 -15.74 -12.11
C PHE A 42 5.47 -16.02 -13.41
N TRP A 43 4.44 -16.88 -13.38
CA TRP A 43 3.65 -17.22 -14.57
C TRP A 43 2.96 -16.01 -15.22
N LEU A 44 2.78 -14.90 -14.47
CA LEU A 44 2.18 -13.69 -15.01
C LEU A 44 3.03 -13.11 -16.14
N HIS A 45 4.35 -13.29 -16.07
CA HIS A 45 5.28 -12.86 -17.12
C HIS A 45 5.00 -13.51 -18.48
N ASP A 46 4.50 -14.75 -18.47
CA ASP A 46 4.31 -15.54 -19.69
C ASP A 46 2.93 -15.32 -20.33
N VAL A 47 2.12 -14.41 -19.77
CA VAL A 47 0.84 -14.00 -20.35
C VAL A 47 1.10 -13.20 -21.63
N PRO A 48 0.52 -13.61 -22.79
CA PRO A 48 0.74 -12.91 -24.06
C PRO A 48 0.39 -11.42 -23.99
N GLY A 49 1.32 -10.58 -24.44
CA GLY A 49 1.13 -9.13 -24.55
C GLY A 49 1.08 -8.40 -23.20
N ILE A 50 1.49 -9.03 -22.11
CA ILE A 50 1.46 -8.41 -20.79
C ILE A 50 2.54 -7.34 -20.64
N VAL A 51 2.15 -6.21 -20.05
CA VAL A 51 3.07 -5.16 -19.60
C VAL A 51 2.68 -4.83 -18.17
N PHE A 52 3.58 -5.09 -17.23
CA PHE A 52 3.28 -4.89 -15.81
C PHE A 52 3.14 -3.42 -15.47
N ARG A 53 2.22 -3.15 -14.53
CA ARG A 53 2.02 -1.82 -13.94
C ARG A 53 1.88 -0.76 -15.02
N SER A 54 1.00 -0.99 -15.99
CA SER A 54 0.75 -0.09 -17.11
C SER A 54 -0.72 -0.19 -17.50
N ASP A 55 -1.20 0.73 -18.34
CA ASP A 55 -2.53 0.66 -18.94
C ASP A 55 -2.53 -0.44 -20.02
N ASN A 56 -2.54 -1.68 -19.55
CA ASN A 56 -2.42 -2.92 -20.32
C ASN A 56 -3.53 -3.87 -19.89
N GLU A 57 -4.41 -4.24 -20.82
CA GLU A 57 -5.60 -5.05 -20.51
C GLU A 57 -5.29 -6.41 -19.87
N PRO A 58 -4.32 -7.20 -20.35
CA PRO A 58 -3.92 -8.43 -19.66
C PRO A 58 -3.53 -8.19 -18.19
N PHE A 59 -2.70 -7.18 -17.92
CA PHE A 59 -2.28 -6.85 -16.57
C PHE A 59 -3.46 -6.40 -15.69
N LYS A 60 -4.28 -5.48 -16.19
CA LYS A 60 -5.48 -4.95 -15.52
C LYS A 60 -6.46 -6.06 -15.15
N PHE A 61 -6.66 -7.02 -16.05
CA PHE A 61 -7.50 -8.19 -15.80
C PHE A 61 -7.02 -9.01 -14.60
N TYR A 62 -5.75 -9.39 -14.57
CA TYR A 62 -5.19 -10.21 -13.47
C TYR A 62 -5.10 -9.43 -12.15
N MET A 63 -4.71 -8.16 -12.20
CA MET A 63 -4.70 -7.27 -11.04
C MET A 63 -6.11 -7.16 -10.43
N LYS A 64 -7.11 -6.81 -11.24
CA LYS A 64 -8.50 -6.69 -10.79
C LYS A 64 -8.99 -8.01 -10.17
N ARG A 65 -8.77 -9.14 -10.85
CA ARG A 65 -9.17 -10.47 -10.34
C ARG A 65 -8.55 -10.79 -8.98
N PHE A 66 -7.28 -10.46 -8.77
CA PHE A 66 -6.62 -10.68 -7.48
C PHE A 66 -7.19 -9.76 -6.39
N VAL A 67 -7.28 -8.46 -6.66
CA VAL A 67 -7.78 -7.46 -5.70
C VAL A 67 -9.23 -7.76 -5.33
N GLU A 68 -10.10 -8.05 -6.30
CA GLU A 68 -11.50 -8.47 -6.06
C GLU A 68 -11.58 -9.72 -5.20
N ASN A 69 -10.73 -10.73 -5.44
CA ASN A 69 -10.74 -11.95 -4.65
C ASN A 69 -10.42 -11.67 -3.17
N ILE A 70 -9.40 -10.86 -2.90
CA ILE A 70 -9.01 -10.49 -1.54
C ILE A 70 -10.10 -9.63 -0.88
N VAL A 71 -10.63 -8.60 -1.56
CA VAL A 71 -11.71 -7.76 -1.01
C VAL A 71 -12.95 -8.59 -0.69
N ASN A 72 -13.37 -9.48 -1.59
CA ASN A 72 -14.52 -10.34 -1.37
C ASN A 72 -14.31 -11.28 -0.18
N LEU A 73 -13.10 -11.83 -0.02
CA LEU A 73 -12.74 -12.64 1.13
C LEU A 73 -12.82 -11.83 2.44
N MET A 74 -12.26 -10.62 2.47
CA MET A 74 -12.33 -9.74 3.66
C MET A 74 -13.77 -9.35 4.00
N LYS A 75 -14.60 -9.07 2.97
CA LYS A 75 -16.03 -8.75 3.15
C LYS A 75 -16.83 -9.93 3.68
N PHE A 76 -16.62 -11.12 3.11
CA PHE A 76 -17.28 -12.36 3.53
C PHE A 76 -17.00 -12.66 5.01
N GLU A 77 -15.76 -12.46 5.44
CA GLU A 77 -15.31 -12.63 6.82
C GLU A 77 -15.64 -11.44 7.73
N LYS A 78 -16.33 -10.41 7.21
CA LYS A 78 -16.73 -9.19 7.92
C LYS A 78 -15.55 -8.43 8.56
N LEU A 79 -14.41 -8.37 7.85
CA LEU A 79 -13.17 -7.82 8.38
C LEU A 79 -12.99 -6.31 8.14
N TYR A 80 -13.82 -5.67 7.32
CA TYR A 80 -13.82 -4.21 7.21
C TYR A 80 -14.51 -3.54 8.39
N TYR A 81 -14.00 -2.38 8.80
CA TYR A 81 -14.49 -1.65 9.97
C TYR A 81 -16.00 -1.39 10.00
N PRO A 82 -16.67 -0.97 8.90
CA PRO A 82 -18.13 -0.82 8.87
C PRO A 82 -18.91 -2.13 9.09
N GLN A 83 -18.27 -3.28 8.95
CA GLN A 83 -18.85 -4.60 9.20
C GLN A 83 -18.53 -5.13 10.62
N GLY A 84 -17.83 -4.34 11.44
CA GLY A 84 -17.35 -4.71 12.77
C GLY A 84 -15.94 -5.32 12.80
N GLY A 85 -15.21 -5.30 11.67
CA GLY A 85 -13.85 -5.84 11.57
C GLY A 85 -12.74 -4.81 11.87
N PRO A 86 -11.46 -5.24 11.86
CA PRO A 86 -10.35 -4.36 12.23
C PRO A 86 -9.78 -3.54 11.05
N ILE A 87 -10.14 -3.81 9.79
CA ILE A 87 -9.52 -3.12 8.64
C ILE A 87 -10.09 -1.71 8.51
N ILE A 88 -9.25 -0.68 8.67
CA ILE A 88 -9.65 0.74 8.68
C ILE A 88 -9.20 1.52 7.44
N VAL A 89 -8.24 1.00 6.68
CA VAL A 89 -7.73 1.60 5.44
C VAL A 89 -7.15 0.51 4.54
N SER A 90 -7.22 0.69 3.22
CA SER A 90 -6.62 -0.22 2.25
C SER A 90 -5.72 0.52 1.26
N GLN A 91 -4.67 -0.12 0.77
CA GLN A 91 -3.79 0.45 -0.27
C GLN A 91 -3.92 -0.33 -1.58
N ILE A 92 -4.00 0.41 -2.69
CA ILE A 92 -3.87 -0.11 -4.05
C ILE A 92 -2.55 0.36 -4.65
N GLU A 93 -1.86 -0.51 -5.40
CA GLU A 93 -0.50 -0.25 -5.91
C GLU A 93 0.53 0.05 -4.78
N ASN A 94 1.78 0.30 -5.16
CA ASN A 94 2.86 0.68 -4.24
C ASN A 94 3.93 1.54 -4.95
N GLU A 95 4.10 2.78 -4.52
CA GLU A 95 5.10 3.73 -5.05
C GLU A 95 5.11 3.85 -6.57
N TYR A 96 3.94 3.87 -7.20
CA TYR A 96 3.83 3.82 -8.65
C TYR A 96 4.35 5.07 -9.36
N GLN A 97 4.25 6.25 -8.74
CA GLN A 97 4.79 7.49 -9.31
C GLN A 97 6.30 7.42 -9.59
N MET A 98 7.04 6.52 -8.91
CA MET A 98 8.47 6.28 -9.17
C MET A 98 8.73 5.69 -10.56
N VAL A 99 7.74 5.01 -11.16
CA VAL A 99 7.84 4.36 -12.48
C VAL A 99 6.87 4.95 -13.50
N GLU A 100 5.84 5.65 -13.05
CA GLU A 100 4.81 6.25 -13.90
C GLU A 100 5.36 7.05 -15.09
N PRO A 101 6.37 7.94 -14.94
CA PRO A 101 6.91 8.70 -16.07
C PRO A 101 7.50 7.83 -17.19
N ALA A 102 7.99 6.62 -16.85
CA ALA A 102 8.54 5.68 -17.83
C ALA A 102 7.47 5.08 -18.75
N PHE A 103 6.18 5.16 -18.35
CA PHE A 103 5.05 4.70 -19.15
C PHE A 103 4.42 5.81 -19.99
N HIS A 104 4.95 7.04 -19.94
CA HIS A 104 4.46 8.18 -20.71
C HIS A 104 2.93 8.32 -20.63
N GLU A 105 2.25 8.31 -21.78
CA GLU A 105 0.79 8.42 -21.91
C GLU A 105 0.01 7.25 -21.28
N ARG A 106 0.66 6.12 -20.98
CA ARG A 106 0.01 4.96 -20.34
C ARG A 106 0.10 4.96 -18.81
N GLY A 107 0.92 5.83 -18.23
CA GLY A 107 1.08 5.92 -16.77
C GLY A 107 -0.17 6.48 -16.07
N PRO A 108 -0.57 7.73 -16.38
CA PRO A 108 -1.71 8.37 -15.72
C PRO A 108 -3.06 7.65 -15.90
N PRO A 109 -3.40 7.08 -17.09
CA PRO A 109 -4.61 6.28 -17.23
C PRO A 109 -4.65 5.04 -16.32
N TYR A 110 -3.50 4.39 -16.11
CA TYR A 110 -3.40 3.25 -15.21
C TYR A 110 -3.66 3.63 -13.75
N VAL A 111 -3.10 4.74 -13.26
CA VAL A 111 -3.35 5.25 -11.90
C VAL A 111 -4.83 5.53 -11.69
N ARG A 112 -5.45 6.24 -12.64
CA ARG A 112 -6.90 6.53 -12.60
C ARG A 112 -7.74 5.26 -12.60
N TRP A 113 -7.39 4.29 -13.45
CA TRP A 113 -8.08 3.00 -13.50
C TRP A 113 -7.90 2.22 -12.19
N ALA A 114 -6.70 2.13 -11.64
CA ALA A 114 -6.40 1.37 -10.42
C ALA A 114 -7.17 1.95 -9.22
N ALA A 115 -7.16 3.28 -9.07
CA ALA A 115 -7.91 3.98 -8.06
C ALA A 115 -9.43 3.78 -8.22
N SER A 116 -9.96 3.97 -9.43
CA SER A 116 -11.38 3.78 -9.72
C SER A 116 -11.84 2.33 -9.46
N MET A 117 -11.04 1.35 -9.88
CA MET A 117 -11.29 -0.06 -9.62
C MET A 117 -11.35 -0.34 -8.13
N ALA A 118 -10.36 0.10 -7.36
CA ALA A 118 -10.29 -0.12 -5.91
C ALA A 118 -11.46 0.52 -5.16
N VAL A 119 -11.75 1.80 -5.44
CA VAL A 119 -12.88 2.52 -4.84
C VAL A 119 -14.22 1.88 -5.21
N GLY A 120 -14.36 1.42 -6.46
CA GLY A 120 -15.53 0.71 -6.97
C GLY A 120 -15.81 -0.63 -6.25
N LEU A 121 -14.84 -1.20 -5.53
CA LEU A 121 -15.05 -2.39 -4.71
C LEU A 121 -15.84 -2.12 -3.43
N GLN A 122 -16.11 -0.85 -3.08
CA GLN A 122 -17.01 -0.45 -2.00
C GLN A 122 -16.69 -1.16 -0.67
N THR A 123 -15.44 -1.09 -0.22
CA THR A 123 -14.97 -1.66 1.06
C THR A 123 -15.58 -0.97 2.27
N GLY A 124 -16.08 0.26 2.09
CA GLY A 124 -16.61 1.11 3.16
C GLY A 124 -15.53 1.80 3.99
N VAL A 125 -14.25 1.59 3.68
CA VAL A 125 -13.10 2.27 4.30
C VAL A 125 -12.31 3.06 3.26
N PRO A 126 -11.52 4.09 3.67
CA PRO A 126 -10.69 4.83 2.74
C PRO A 126 -9.67 3.96 1.99
N TRP A 127 -9.34 4.39 0.78
CA TRP A 127 -8.22 3.87 0.01
C TRP A 127 -7.06 4.85 0.01
N MET A 128 -5.84 4.33 -0.05
CA MET A 128 -4.61 5.14 -0.14
C MET A 128 -3.66 4.63 -1.24
N MET A 129 -2.75 5.49 -1.68
CA MET A 129 -1.63 5.19 -2.57
C MET A 129 -0.37 5.88 -2.03
N CYS A 130 0.69 5.13 -1.75
CA CYS A 130 1.94 5.69 -1.25
C CYS A 130 2.83 6.19 -2.40
N LYS A 131 3.50 7.33 -2.19
CA LYS A 131 4.25 8.07 -3.22
C LYS A 131 3.46 8.18 -4.53
N GLN A 132 2.30 8.83 -4.45
CA GLN A 132 1.42 9.07 -5.59
C GLN A 132 0.74 10.44 -5.46
N ASP A 133 1.47 11.51 -5.79
CA ASP A 133 1.00 12.89 -5.59
C ASP A 133 -0.26 13.22 -6.41
N ASP A 134 -0.49 12.55 -7.54
CA ASP A 134 -1.68 12.70 -8.38
C ASP A 134 -2.78 11.65 -8.10
N ALA A 135 -2.73 10.97 -6.93
CA ALA A 135 -3.76 10.01 -6.54
C ALA A 135 -5.17 10.65 -6.62
N PRO A 136 -6.07 10.12 -7.47
CA PRO A 136 -7.35 10.76 -7.73
C PRO A 136 -8.30 10.59 -6.54
N ASP A 137 -9.20 11.56 -6.36
CA ASP A 137 -10.22 11.47 -5.31
C ASP A 137 -11.11 10.23 -5.48
N PRO A 138 -11.51 9.56 -4.37
CA PRO A 138 -11.27 9.92 -2.96
C PRO A 138 -9.98 9.32 -2.36
N VAL A 139 -9.03 8.81 -3.16
CA VAL A 139 -7.84 8.09 -2.68
C VAL A 139 -6.84 9.05 -2.01
N ILE A 140 -6.31 8.64 -0.85
CA ILE A 140 -5.35 9.45 -0.06
C ILE A 140 -3.92 9.18 -0.55
N ASN A 141 -3.19 10.21 -0.96
CA ASN A 141 -1.75 10.08 -1.22
C ASN A 141 -0.97 10.08 0.11
N THR A 142 0.03 9.21 0.23
CA THR A 142 0.78 9.03 1.47
C THR A 142 2.29 9.09 1.25
N CYS A 143 3.04 9.29 2.32
CA CYS A 143 4.49 9.37 2.30
C CYS A 143 5.16 8.08 2.77
N ASN A 144 6.29 7.77 2.14
CA ASN A 144 7.23 6.74 2.55
C ASN A 144 8.64 7.35 2.64
N GLY A 145 9.44 6.89 3.59
CA GLY A 145 10.83 7.33 3.73
C GLY A 145 11.29 7.40 5.18
N LEU A 146 12.48 7.99 5.37
CA LEU A 146 13.04 8.21 6.71
C LEU A 146 12.47 9.45 7.41
N LYS A 147 12.10 10.49 6.64
CA LYS A 147 11.85 11.84 7.18
C LYS A 147 10.66 12.52 6.49
N CYS A 148 9.47 11.92 6.54
CA CYS A 148 8.28 12.53 5.92
C CYS A 148 7.89 13.88 6.55
N GLY A 149 8.30 14.17 7.78
CA GLY A 149 8.15 15.50 8.39
C GLY A 149 8.89 16.62 7.65
N GLU A 150 9.89 16.27 6.84
CA GLU A 150 10.66 17.20 6.00
C GLU A 150 10.28 17.05 4.52
N THR A 151 10.20 15.80 4.05
CA THR A 151 10.13 15.46 2.62
C THR A 151 8.71 15.38 2.05
N PHE A 152 7.69 15.14 2.88
CA PHE A 152 6.32 15.07 2.37
C PHE A 152 5.81 16.46 2.05
N ALA A 153 5.42 16.72 0.80
CA ALA A 153 4.81 18.00 0.42
C ALA A 153 3.48 18.24 1.16
N GLY A 154 2.74 17.17 1.42
CA GLY A 154 1.43 17.18 2.05
C GLY A 154 0.43 16.33 1.25
N PRO A 155 -0.78 16.13 1.78
CA PRO A 155 -1.85 15.52 1.01
C PRO A 155 -2.18 16.38 -0.22
N ASN A 156 -2.57 15.75 -1.32
CA ASN A 156 -2.87 16.41 -2.59
C ASN A 156 -4.24 17.10 -2.65
N SER A 157 -4.94 17.15 -1.51
CA SER A 157 -6.19 17.88 -1.31
C SER A 157 -6.28 18.35 0.15
N PRO A 158 -6.81 19.55 0.43
CA PRO A 158 -6.93 20.07 1.80
C PRO A 158 -7.90 19.27 2.68
N THR A 159 -8.75 18.41 2.10
CA THR A 159 -9.69 17.57 2.85
C THR A 159 -9.12 16.19 3.22
N LYS A 160 -7.88 15.89 2.79
CA LYS A 160 -7.23 14.60 3.05
C LYS A 160 -6.27 14.70 4.25
N PRO A 161 -6.15 13.64 5.07
CA PRO A 161 -5.20 13.61 6.18
C PRO A 161 -3.76 13.35 5.71
N SER A 162 -2.78 13.81 6.49
CA SER A 162 -1.37 13.44 6.31
C SER A 162 -1.08 12.07 6.90
N LEU A 163 -0.74 11.09 6.03
CA LEU A 163 -0.39 9.72 6.43
C LEU A 163 1.05 9.37 6.02
N TRP A 164 1.80 8.76 6.93
CA TRP A 164 3.14 8.20 6.70
C TRP A 164 3.06 6.67 6.76
N THR A 165 2.99 6.05 5.58
CA THR A 165 2.76 4.61 5.43
C THR A 165 4.01 3.75 5.66
N GLU A 166 5.20 4.30 5.43
CA GLU A 166 6.46 3.60 5.70
C GLU A 166 7.50 4.52 6.32
N ASN A 167 7.57 4.50 7.64
CA ASN A 167 8.70 5.04 8.40
C ASN A 167 9.76 3.94 8.52
N TRP A 168 10.73 3.95 7.60
CA TRP A 168 11.71 2.87 7.49
C TRP A 168 12.55 2.76 8.77
N THR A 169 12.45 1.64 9.48
CA THR A 169 13.13 1.44 10.77
C THR A 169 14.55 0.91 10.63
N GLN A 170 14.87 0.32 9.49
CA GLN A 170 16.21 -0.09 9.10
C GLN A 170 16.24 -0.25 7.58
N ARG A 171 17.41 -0.57 7.03
CA ARG A 171 17.50 -1.06 5.66
C ARG A 171 17.56 -2.59 5.71
N TYR A 172 16.86 -3.25 4.82
CA TYR A 172 16.95 -4.70 4.66
C TYR A 172 18.41 -5.16 4.48
N PRO A 173 18.77 -6.34 5.01
CA PRO A 173 20.11 -6.89 4.83
C PRO A 173 20.35 -7.25 3.36
N VAL A 174 21.56 -6.99 2.87
CA VAL A 174 21.98 -7.37 1.51
C VAL A 174 23.18 -8.29 1.63
N TYR A 175 23.16 -9.42 0.91
CA TYR A 175 24.29 -10.36 0.89
C TYR A 175 25.60 -9.65 0.58
N GLY A 176 26.62 -9.89 1.42
CA GLY A 176 27.93 -9.28 1.30
C GLY A 176 28.04 -7.84 1.79
N LYS A 177 27.00 -7.30 2.47
CA LYS A 177 27.03 -5.97 3.09
C LYS A 177 26.76 -6.04 4.58
N GLU A 178 27.37 -5.13 5.32
CA GLU A 178 27.07 -4.94 6.74
C GLU A 178 25.63 -4.45 6.93
N PRO A 179 24.89 -4.96 7.93
CA PRO A 179 23.56 -4.48 8.27
C PRO A 179 23.57 -2.98 8.63
N SER A 180 22.53 -2.27 8.21
CA SER A 180 22.35 -0.85 8.56
C SER A 180 21.24 -0.73 9.60
N MET A 181 21.58 -0.12 10.75
CA MET A 181 20.63 0.15 11.83
C MET A 181 20.26 1.63 11.87
N ARG A 182 18.98 1.92 12.09
CA ARG A 182 18.51 3.28 12.39
C ARG A 182 18.43 3.47 13.90
N ARG A 183 18.94 4.60 14.38
CA ARG A 183 18.90 4.95 15.81
C ARG A 183 17.48 5.23 16.28
N ALA A 184 17.13 4.79 17.49
CA ALA A 184 15.80 5.01 18.07
C ALA A 184 15.49 6.50 18.27
N GLU A 185 16.50 7.32 18.60
CA GLU A 185 16.37 8.76 18.76
C GLU A 185 16.02 9.46 17.44
N ASP A 186 16.61 9.00 16.32
CA ASP A 186 16.29 9.52 14.99
C ASP A 186 14.87 9.13 14.55
N LEU A 187 14.44 7.90 14.86
CA LEU A 187 13.06 7.46 14.65
C LEU A 187 12.07 8.32 15.43
N ALA A 188 12.28 8.47 16.75
CA ALA A 188 11.40 9.26 17.61
C ALA A 188 11.33 10.73 17.16
N PHE A 189 12.47 11.33 16.85
CA PHE A 189 12.54 12.69 16.33
C PHE A 189 11.78 12.84 15.02
N SER A 190 11.97 11.92 14.08
CA SER A 190 11.33 12.00 12.76
C SER A 190 9.81 11.87 12.84
N VAL A 191 9.31 11.00 13.73
CA VAL A 191 7.85 10.88 14.01
C VAL A 191 7.32 12.16 14.63
N ALA A 192 7.96 12.70 15.67
CA ALA A 192 7.55 13.94 16.31
C ALA A 192 7.52 15.11 15.30
N LEU A 193 8.51 15.18 14.42
CA LEU A 193 8.60 16.19 13.39
C LEU A 193 7.46 16.07 12.36
N PHE A 194 7.09 14.85 11.97
CA PHE A 194 5.95 14.62 11.07
C PHE A 194 4.62 15.05 11.70
N ILE A 195 4.39 14.67 12.96
CA ILE A 195 3.19 15.09 13.70
C ILE A 195 3.13 16.63 13.78
N ALA A 196 4.22 17.27 14.20
CA ALA A 196 4.26 18.72 14.42
C ALA A 196 4.21 19.55 13.12
N ARG A 197 4.96 19.17 12.07
CA ARG A 197 5.08 20.00 10.85
C ARG A 197 4.06 19.68 9.77
N LYS A 198 3.53 18.46 9.73
CA LYS A 198 2.62 18.00 8.68
C LYS A 198 1.21 17.75 9.19
N ASN A 199 0.93 18.11 10.45
CA ASN A 199 -0.30 17.72 11.14
C ASN A 199 -0.55 16.20 10.99
N GLY A 200 0.53 15.44 11.18
CA GLY A 200 0.56 14.00 10.92
C GLY A 200 -0.43 13.25 11.79
N SER A 201 -1.26 12.41 11.16
CA SER A 201 -2.38 11.70 11.84
C SER A 201 -2.29 10.18 11.75
N PHE A 202 -1.33 9.65 10.98
CA PHE A 202 -1.03 8.23 10.87
C PHE A 202 0.46 8.05 10.59
N VAL A 203 1.11 7.17 11.35
CA VAL A 203 2.50 6.78 11.14
C VAL A 203 2.61 5.27 11.29
N ASN A 204 3.20 4.60 10.31
CA ASN A 204 3.46 3.16 10.34
C ASN A 204 4.96 2.90 10.21
N TYR A 205 5.53 2.15 11.15
CA TYR A 205 6.92 1.67 11.07
C TYR A 205 7.03 0.54 10.04
N TYR A 206 8.05 0.58 9.19
CA TYR A 206 8.24 -0.40 8.12
C TYR A 206 9.66 -0.97 8.17
N MET A 207 9.74 -2.30 8.23
CA MET A 207 10.62 -2.94 9.22
C MET A 207 12.10 -2.96 8.86
#